data_AF-A0A8T4DVM5-F1
#
_entry.id   AF-A0A8T4DVM5-F1
#
_cell.length_a   1.000
_cell.length_b   1.000
_cell.length_c   1.000
_cell.angle_alpha   90.00
_cell.angle_beta   90.00
_cell.angle_gamma   90.00
#
_symmetry.space_group_name_H-M   'P 1'
#
loop_
_entity.id
_entity.type
_entity.pdbx_description
1 polymer ?
#
loop_
_entity_poly.entity_id
_entity_poly.type
_entity_poly.pdbx_seq_one_letter_code
_entity_poly.pdbx_strand_id
1 'polypeptide(L)'
;MIIDKTFFSIFRKGSRTYFYSSIFFPMHIRREVFILYGFVRKTDNYVDVIPQDRNGFYEFKEKYYQAKQGKETGDIVIDSFVRLAEKKGFQDEWIEAFFHSMELDLTKKRYET
;
A
#
# COMPACT_ATOMS: atom_id res chain seq x y z
N MET A 1 20.61 9.69 -1.92
CA MET A 1 19.30 9.43 -2.54
C MET A 1 18.24 9.40 -1.43
N ILE A 2 17.20 10.22 -1.54
CA ILE A 2 16.32 10.63 -0.44
C ILE A 2 15.03 9.79 -0.46
N ILE A 3 14.55 9.34 0.71
CA ILE A 3 13.21 8.71 0.83
C ILE A 3 12.17 9.78 0.51
N ASP A 4 11.24 9.49 -0.39
CA ASP A 4 10.19 10.45 -0.74
C ASP A 4 9.37 10.85 0.50
N LYS A 5 9.10 12.14 0.64
CA LYS A 5 8.38 12.71 1.80
C LYS A 5 7.00 12.09 1.96
N THR A 6 6.38 11.63 0.88
CA THR A 6 5.08 10.93 0.88
C THR A 6 5.14 9.66 1.73
N PHE A 7 6.09 8.76 1.45
CA PHE A 7 6.25 7.51 2.22
C PHE A 7 6.60 7.79 3.68
N PHE A 8 7.49 8.76 3.92
CA PHE A 8 7.84 9.16 5.28
C PHE A 8 6.62 9.64 6.06
N SER A 9 5.80 10.50 5.45
CA SER A 9 4.58 11.06 6.05
C SER A 9 3.54 9.97 6.33
N ILE A 10 3.26 9.10 5.35
CA ILE A 10 2.33 7.98 5.51
C ILE A 10 2.78 7.07 6.65
N PHE A 11 4.04 6.66 6.66
CA PHE A 11 4.53 5.70 7.64
C PHE A 11 4.57 6.29 9.05
N ARG A 12 5.15 7.49 9.21
CA ARG A 12 5.24 8.14 10.52
C ARG A 12 3.86 8.40 11.15
N LYS A 13 2.86 8.73 10.34
CA LYS A 13 1.47 8.95 10.82
C LYS A 13 0.73 7.63 11.06
N GLY A 14 0.94 6.63 10.21
CA GLY A 14 0.22 5.35 10.26
C GLY A 14 0.68 4.43 11.38
N SER A 15 1.98 4.43 11.74
CA SER A 15 2.49 3.61 12.84
C SER A 15 3.76 4.18 13.44
N ARG A 16 3.67 4.70 14.67
CA ARG A 16 4.83 5.25 15.39
C ARG A 16 5.86 4.18 15.72
N THR A 17 5.44 3.07 16.34
CA THR A 17 6.36 2.02 16.79
C THR A 17 7.10 1.38 15.62
N TYR A 18 6.38 1.01 14.55
CA TYR A 18 7.01 0.38 13.40
C TYR A 18 7.86 1.37 12.59
N PHE A 19 7.45 2.63 12.51
CA PHE A 19 8.29 3.68 11.93
C PHE A 19 9.63 3.78 12.66
N TYR A 20 9.63 3.89 13.99
CA TYR A 20 10.87 4.01 14.76
C TYR A 20 11.73 2.74 14.78
N SER A 21 11.16 1.55 14.64
CA SER A 21 11.99 0.34 14.48
C SER A 21 12.61 0.26 13.08
N SER A 22 11.87 0.66 12.03
CA SER A 22 12.33 0.57 10.64
C SER A 22 13.45 1.54 10.28
N ILE A 23 13.62 2.65 11.01
CA ILE A 23 14.73 3.58 10.78
C ILE A 23 16.11 2.99 11.13
N PHE A 24 16.20 1.82 11.77
CA PHE A 24 17.48 1.14 12.00
C PHE A 24 17.92 0.24 10.84
N PHE A 25 17.06 -0.02 9.85
CA PHE A 25 17.46 -0.79 8.69
C PHE A 25 18.54 -0.08 7.85
N PRO A 26 19.39 -0.85 7.13
CA PRO A 26 20.23 -0.30 6.07
C PRO A 26 19.40 0.53 5.10
N MET A 27 19.99 1.60 4.56
CA MET A 27 19.24 2.63 3.80
C MET A 27 18.39 2.05 2.65
N HIS A 28 18.91 1.06 1.93
CA HIS A 28 18.19 0.43 0.82
C HIS A 28 16.97 -0.37 1.32
N ILE A 29 17.12 -1.16 2.38
CA ILE A 29 16.00 -1.91 3.00
C ILE A 29 14.97 -0.95 3.59
N ARG A 30 15.41 0.10 4.28
CA ARG A 30 14.52 1.10 4.86
C ARG A 30 13.59 1.70 3.81
N ARG A 31 14.12 2.07 2.64
CA ARG A 31 13.31 2.59 1.53
C ARG A 31 12.28 1.58 1.04
N GLU A 32 12.68 0.32 0.88
CA GLU A 32 11.80 -0.76 0.41
C GLU A 32 10.66 -1.01 1.41
N VAL A 33 10.96 -1.01 2.71
CA VAL A 33 9.96 -1.12 3.78
C VAL A 33 8.99 0.06 3.77
N PHE A 34 9.48 1.28 3.56
CA PHE A 34 8.65 2.49 3.50
C PHE A 34 7.68 2.46 2.31
N ILE A 35 8.14 1.95 1.16
CA ILE A 35 7.29 1.77 -0.03
C ILE A 35 6.21 0.72 0.24
N LEU A 36 6.60 -0.46 0.75
CA LEU A 36 5.66 -1.54 1.08
C LEU A 36 4.60 -1.07 2.08
N TYR A 37 5.04 -0.46 3.19
CA TYR A 37 4.14 0.07 4.20
C TYR A 37 3.21 1.15 3.63
N GLY A 38 3.76 2.06 2.82
CA GLY A 38 2.99 3.14 2.21
C GLY A 38 1.87 2.65 1.31
N PHE A 39 2.11 1.58 0.56
CA PHE A 39 1.10 0.94 -0.29
C PHE A 39 -0.02 0.34 0.55
N VAL A 40 0.32 -0.59 1.47
CA VAL A 40 -0.66 -1.27 2.33
C VAL A 40 -1.47 -0.24 3.13
N ARG A 41 -0.81 0.72 3.77
CA ARG A 41 -1.49 1.71 4.61
C ARG A 41 -2.41 2.64 3.80
N LYS A 42 -2.03 2.98 2.57
CA LYS A 42 -2.89 3.80 1.71
C LYS A 42 -4.15 3.03 1.32
N THR A 43 -4.04 1.73 1.03
CA THR A 43 -5.19 0.87 0.74
C THR A 43 -6.10 0.70 1.96
N ASP A 44 -5.54 0.41 3.15
CA ASP A 44 -6.31 0.29 4.40
C ASP A 44 -7.15 1.54 4.69
N ASN A 45 -6.60 2.73 4.45
CA ASN A 45 -7.30 3.98 4.74
C ASN A 45 -8.63 4.12 3.98
N TYR A 46 -8.81 3.49 2.82
CA TYR A 46 -10.09 3.51 2.09
C TYR A 46 -11.19 2.71 2.81
N VAL A 47 -10.82 1.64 3.53
CA VAL A 47 -11.75 0.73 4.19
C VAL A 47 -11.90 1.03 5.69
N ASP A 48 -10.90 1.67 6.29
CA ASP A 48 -10.87 2.09 7.70
C ASP A 48 -11.64 3.40 7.96
N VAL A 49 -11.77 4.27 6.95
CA VAL A 49 -12.45 5.57 7.09
C VAL A 49 -13.96 5.39 7.22
N ILE A 50 -14.62 6.31 7.94
CA ILE A 50 -16.08 6.34 8.11
C ILE A 50 -16.62 7.67 7.58
N PRO A 51 -17.52 7.67 6.57
CA PRO A 51 -17.94 6.51 5.78
C PRO A 51 -16.80 5.95 4.93
N GLN A 52 -16.85 4.65 4.62
CA GLN A 52 -15.83 3.99 3.80
C GLN A 52 -15.77 4.58 2.39
N ASP A 53 -14.58 4.69 1.83
CA ASP A 53 -14.35 5.19 0.47
C ASP A 53 -14.20 4.05 -0.53
N ARG A 54 -15.35 3.45 -0.86
CA ARG A 54 -15.44 2.35 -1.83
C ARG A 54 -14.90 2.73 -3.20
N ASN A 55 -15.25 3.93 -3.69
CA ASN A 55 -14.87 4.37 -5.03
C ASN A 55 -13.35 4.60 -5.11
N GLY A 56 -12.77 5.25 -4.09
CA GLY A 56 -11.33 5.46 -4.00
C GLY A 56 -10.55 4.14 -3.96
N PHE A 57 -11.06 3.12 -3.25
CA PHE A 57 -10.44 1.79 -3.25
C PHE A 57 -10.39 1.15 -4.66
N TYR A 58 -11.51 1.14 -5.39
CA TYR A 58 -11.54 0.53 -6.74
C TYR A 58 -10.73 1.33 -7.75
N GLU A 59 -10.72 2.67 -7.67
CA GLU A 59 -9.85 3.51 -8.50
C GLU A 59 -8.37 3.22 -8.22
N PHE A 60 -8.00 3.06 -6.94
CA PHE A 60 -6.64 2.69 -6.54
C PHE A 60 -6.25 1.30 -7.08
N LYS A 61 -7.14 0.32 -6.95
CA LYS A 61 -6.94 -1.04 -7.48
C LYS A 61 -6.80 -1.04 -9.01
N GLU A 62 -7.61 -0.26 -9.72
CA GLU A 62 -7.51 -0.12 -11.18
C GLU A 62 -6.16 0.50 -11.60
N LYS A 63 -5.75 1.60 -10.95
CA LYS A 63 -4.45 2.23 -11.20
C LYS A 63 -3.30 1.26 -10.94
N TYR A 64 -3.38 0.44 -9.89
CA TYR A 64 -2.39 -0.61 -9.66
C TYR A 64 -2.26 -1.57 -10.86
N TYR A 65 -3.36 -2.03 -11.43
CA TYR A 65 -3.30 -2.89 -12.63
C TYR A 65 -2.76 -2.16 -13.86
N GLN A 66 -3.09 -0.89 -14.04
CA GLN A 66 -2.51 -0.06 -15.10
C GLN A 66 -0.98 0.05 -14.93
N ALA A 67 -0.51 0.28 -13.71
CA ALA A 67 0.92 0.33 -13.39
C ALA A 67 1.61 -1.02 -13.60
N LYS A 68 0.98 -2.12 -13.20
CA LYS A 68 1.47 -3.48 -13.44
C LYS A 68 1.62 -3.80 -14.92
N GLN A 69 0.80 -3.20 -15.78
CA GLN A 69 0.90 -3.29 -17.24
C GLN A 69 1.92 -2.31 -17.86
N GLY A 70 2.70 -1.60 -17.03
CA GLY A 70 3.76 -0.71 -17.47
C GLY A 70 3.34 0.75 -17.72
N LYS A 71 2.11 1.16 -17.33
CA LYS A 71 1.68 2.56 -17.42
C LYS A 71 2.13 3.36 -16.20
N GLU A 72 2.66 4.57 -16.38
CA GLU A 72 2.86 5.47 -15.25
C GLU A 72 1.52 6.06 -14.82
N THR A 73 1.15 5.88 -13.55
CA THR A 73 -0.15 6.35 -13.02
C THR A 73 -0.08 7.76 -12.48
N GLY A 74 1.13 8.27 -12.21
CA GLY A 74 1.35 9.53 -11.50
C GLY A 74 1.14 9.41 -9.98
N ASP A 75 0.74 8.23 -9.49
CA ASP A 75 0.65 7.94 -8.07
C ASP A 75 1.95 7.29 -7.59
N ILE A 76 2.79 8.08 -6.92
CA ILE A 76 4.10 7.63 -6.44
C ILE A 76 4.03 6.38 -5.56
N VAL A 77 2.93 6.17 -4.82
CA VAL A 77 2.75 5.00 -3.96
C VAL A 77 2.57 3.74 -4.81
N ILE A 78 1.70 3.82 -5.82
CA ILE A 78 1.43 2.70 -6.75
C ILE A 78 2.67 2.41 -7.58
N ASP A 79 3.20 3.42 -8.27
CA ASP A 79 4.30 3.22 -9.22
C ASP A 79 5.57 2.71 -8.51
N SER A 80 5.83 3.16 -7.27
CA SER A 80 6.97 2.66 -6.50
C SER A 80 6.74 1.25 -5.95
N PHE A 81 5.51 0.91 -5.57
CA PHE A 81 5.18 -0.43 -5.12
C PHE A 81 5.29 -1.45 -6.25
N VAL A 82 4.79 -1.16 -7.45
CA VAL A 82 4.93 -2.06 -8.61
C VAL A 82 6.40 -2.33 -8.92
N ARG A 83 7.24 -1.29 -8.98
CA ARG A 83 8.69 -1.46 -9.15
C ARG A 83 9.34 -2.27 -8.03
N LEU A 84 8.87 -2.11 -6.79
CA LEU A 84 9.36 -2.89 -5.66
C LEU A 84 8.96 -4.36 -5.76
N ALA A 85 7.70 -4.63 -6.09
CA ALA A 85 7.13 -5.96 -6.25
C ALA A 85 7.87 -6.74 -7.34
N GLU A 86 8.11 -6.12 -8.50
CA GLU A 86 8.91 -6.70 -9.58
C GLU A 86 10.34 -6.98 -9.13
N LYS A 87 11.01 -5.98 -8.53
CA LYS A 87 12.39 -6.13 -8.03
C LYS A 87 12.55 -7.27 -7.02
N LYS A 88 11.54 -7.51 -6.18
CA LYS A 88 11.56 -8.52 -5.11
C LYS A 88 10.93 -9.84 -5.51
N GLY A 89 10.33 -9.94 -6.71
CA GLY A 89 9.64 -11.14 -7.16
C GLY A 89 8.42 -11.47 -6.31
N PHE A 90 7.62 -10.46 -5.93
CA PHE A 90 6.36 -10.73 -5.23
C PHE A 90 5.43 -11.53 -6.12
N GLN A 91 4.84 -12.57 -5.53
CA GLN A 91 3.84 -13.38 -6.22
C GLN A 91 2.56 -12.56 -6.40
N ASP A 92 1.97 -12.62 -7.59
CA ASP A 92 0.75 -11.91 -7.91
C ASP A 92 -0.39 -12.30 -6.98
N GLU A 93 -0.44 -13.58 -6.60
CA GLU A 93 -1.42 -14.15 -5.68
C GLU A 93 -1.41 -13.46 -4.32
N TRP A 94 -0.26 -12.96 -3.84
CA TRP A 94 -0.19 -12.24 -2.57
C TRP A 94 -0.87 -10.87 -2.67
N ILE A 95 -0.71 -10.19 -3.79
CA ILE A 95 -1.28 -8.86 -4.01
C ILE A 95 -2.78 -8.97 -4.31
N GLU A 96 -3.19 -9.99 -5.06
CA GLU A 96 -4.60 -10.32 -5.27
C GLU A 96 -5.30 -10.69 -3.96
N ALA A 97 -4.67 -11.54 -3.14
CA ALA A 97 -5.22 -11.89 -1.82
C ALA A 97 -5.34 -10.67 -0.91
N PHE A 98 -4.37 -9.75 -0.95
CA PHE A 98 -4.43 -8.49 -0.22
C PHE A 98 -5.63 -7.63 -0.68
N PHE A 99 -5.77 -7.37 -1.98
CA PHE A 99 -6.91 -6.60 -2.49
C PHE A 99 -8.24 -7.28 -2.20
N HIS A 100 -8.32 -8.60 -2.29
CA HIS A 100 -9.53 -9.34 -1.93
C HIS A 100 -9.90 -9.16 -0.45
N SER A 101 -8.92 -9.22 0.46
CA SER A 101 -9.15 -8.96 1.89
C SER A 101 -9.72 -7.57 2.13
N MET A 102 -9.17 -6.54 1.47
CA MET A 102 -9.66 -5.16 1.59
C MET A 102 -11.08 -5.01 1.03
N GLU A 103 -11.39 -5.70 -0.05
CA GLU A 103 -12.73 -5.69 -0.65
C GLU A 103 -13.79 -6.32 0.28
N LEU A 104 -13.43 -7.36 1.03
CA LEU A 104 -14.31 -7.93 2.06
C LEU A 104 -14.66 -6.90 3.16
N ASP A 105 -13.67 -6.10 3.58
CA ASP A 105 -13.86 -5.07 4.61
C ASP A 105 -14.80 -3.92 4.17
N LEU A 106 -14.91 -3.66 2.86
CA LEU A 106 -15.88 -2.69 2.31
C LEU A 106 -17.34 -3.14 2.42
N THR A 107 -17.58 -4.43 2.65
CA THR A 107 -18.93 -5.02 2.57
C THR A 107 -19.55 -5.34 3.92
N LYS A 108 -18.84 -5.11 5.05
CA LYS A 108 -19.15 -5.63 6.39
C LYS A 108 -20.62 -6.06 6.59
N LYS A 109 -20.88 -7.33 6.28
CA LYS A 109 -21.87 -8.12 7.01
C LYS A 109 -21.24 -8.40 8.37
N ARG A 110 -21.96 -8.03 9.43
CA ARG A 110 -21.65 -8.44 10.81
C ARG A 110 -21.28 -9.94 10.78
N TYR A 111 -20.06 -10.29 11.16
CA TYR A 111 -19.67 -11.69 11.29
C TYR A 111 -20.57 -12.29 12.38
N GLU A 112 -21.56 -13.10 11.98
CA GLU A 112 -22.32 -13.89 12.92
C GLU A 112 -21.40 -14.98 13.45
N THR A 113 -21.23 -14.99 14.76
CA THR A 113 -20.42 -15.95 15.52
C THR A 113 -21.35 -16.98 16.14
#